data_AF-A0A1N7PFI3-F1
#
_entry.id   AF-A0A1N7PFI3-F1
#
_cell.length_a   1.000
_cell.length_b   1.000
_cell.length_c   1.000
_cell.angle_alpha   90.00
_cell.angle_beta   90.00
_cell.angle_gamma   90.00
#
_symmetry.space_group_name_H-M   'P 1'
#
loop_
_entity.id
_entity.type
_entity.pdbx_description
1 polymer ?
#
loop_
_entity_poly.entity_id
_entity_poly.type
_entity_poly.pdbx_seq_one_letter_code
_entity_poly.pdbx_strand_id
1 'polypeptide(L)' 'MPLNTNLVITDVADGHRQVFLDLADAMELSRGQLLALLLAGAGAVSGGLDAAIPDHEAQVEWRALMANRLFSLTNL' A
#
# COMPACT_ATOMS: atom_id res chain seq x y z
N MET A 1 -26.06 10.25 8.18
CA MET A 1 -25.17 9.07 8.06
C MET A 1 -24.09 9.43 7.05
N PRO A 2 -22.79 9.25 7.35
CA PRO A 2 -21.76 9.51 6.34
C PRO A 2 -21.95 8.53 5.18
N LEU A 3 -22.06 9.06 3.96
CA LEU A 3 -22.05 8.25 2.75
C LEU A 3 -20.67 7.61 2.64
N ASN A 4 -20.59 6.30 2.88
CA ASN A 4 -19.39 5.52 2.62
C ASN A 4 -19.35 5.28 1.10
N THR A 5 -18.99 6.32 0.34
CA THR A 5 -18.86 6.22 -1.11
C THR A 5 -17.59 5.46 -1.41
N ASN A 6 -17.71 4.19 -1.79
CA ASN A 6 -16.59 3.40 -2.26
C ASN A 6 -16.05 4.04 -3.55
N LEU A 7 -14.76 4.35 -3.59
CA LEU A 7 -14.10 4.74 -4.82
C LEU A 7 -14.09 3.51 -5.76
N VAL A 8 -14.76 3.63 -6.91
CA VAL A 8 -14.76 2.60 -7.95
C VAL A 8 -13.92 3.11 -9.11
N ILE A 9 -12.83 2.41 -9.41
CA ILE A 9 -12.00 2.68 -10.58
C ILE A 9 -12.42 1.68 -11.67
N THR A 10 -13.03 2.17 -12.74
CA THR A 10 -13.42 1.36 -13.90
C THR A 10 -12.30 1.32 -14.94
N ASP A 11 -12.40 0.40 -15.89
CA ASP A 11 -11.53 0.34 -17.08
C ASP A 11 -10.03 0.10 -16.80
N VAL A 12 -9.71 -0.45 -15.62
CA VAL A 12 -8.35 -0.93 -15.32
C VAL A 12 -8.13 -2.25 -16.02
N ALA A 13 -7.10 -2.33 -16.85
CA ALA A 13 -6.68 -3.58 -17.46
C ALA A 13 -6.40 -4.66 -16.38
N ASP A 14 -6.87 -5.89 -16.60
CA ASP A 14 -6.78 -6.98 -15.61
C ASP A 14 -5.36 -7.21 -15.09
N GLY A 15 -4.35 -7.05 -15.95
CA GLY A 15 -2.94 -7.16 -15.55
C GLY A 15 -2.53 -6.12 -14.50
N HIS A 16 -2.98 -4.86 -14.64
CA HIS A 16 -2.69 -3.82 -13.65
C HIS A 16 -3.44 -4.07 -12.34
N ARG A 17 -4.69 -4.56 -12.42
CA ARG A 17 -5.46 -4.97 -11.24
C ARG A 17 -4.74 -6.08 -10.49
N GLN A 18 -4.27 -7.11 -11.20
CA GLN A 18 -3.58 -8.23 -10.57
C GLN A 18 -2.27 -7.79 -9.91
N VAL A 19 -1.45 -7.01 -10.63
CA VAL A 19 -0.21 -6.45 -10.08
C VAL A 19 -0.47 -5.63 -8.81
N PHE A 20 -1.52 -4.82 -8.78
CA PHE A 20 -1.89 -4.07 -7.59
C PHE A 20 -2.25 -4.98 -6.41
N LEU A 21 -2.98 -6.06 -6.66
CA LEU A 21 -3.34 -7.04 -5.61
C LEU A 21 -2.11 -7.78 -5.11
N ASP A 22 -1.25 -8.24 -6.01
CA ASP A 22 -0.02 -8.95 -5.68
C ASP A 22 0.92 -8.05 -4.87
N LEU A 23 1.00 -6.75 -5.20
CA LEU A 23 1.76 -5.76 -4.44
C LEU A 23 1.18 -5.54 -3.04
N ALA A 24 -0.15 -5.47 -2.90
CA ALA A 24 -0.78 -5.30 -1.60
C ALA A 24 -0.47 -6.49 -0.68
N ASP A 25 -0.57 -7.71 -1.22
CA ASP A 25 -0.25 -8.94 -0.50
C ASP A 25 1.27 -9.02 -0.18
N ALA A 26 2.12 -8.70 -1.16
CA ALA A 26 3.58 -8.69 -1.00
C ALA A 26 4.09 -7.57 -0.07
N MET A 27 3.28 -6.57 0.25
CA MET A 27 3.60 -5.54 1.22
C MET A 27 2.88 -5.73 2.56
N GLU A 28 2.03 -6.76 2.70
CA GLU A 28 1.12 -6.94 3.84
C GLU A 28 0.28 -5.69 4.14
N LEU A 29 -0.20 -5.03 3.09
CA LEU A 29 -1.05 -3.84 3.19
C LEU A 29 -2.46 -4.15 2.70
N SER A 30 -3.46 -3.55 3.33
CA SER A 30 -4.78 -3.51 2.69
C SER A 30 -4.73 -2.66 1.41
N ARG A 31 -5.66 -2.92 0.50
CA ARG A 31 -5.79 -2.18 -0.77
C ARG A 31 -5.87 -0.66 -0.56
N GLY A 32 -6.57 -0.22 0.48
CA GLY A 32 -6.68 1.21 0.81
C GLY A 32 -5.36 1.81 1.26
N GLN A 33 -4.57 1.05 2.03
CA GLN A 33 -3.25 1.48 2.51
C GLN A 33 -2.24 1.56 1.38
N LEU A 34 -2.20 0.57 0.49
CA LEU A 34 -1.37 0.62 -0.71
C LEU A 34 -1.76 1.80 -1.60
N LEU A 35 -3.06 2.02 -1.82
CA LEU A 35 -3.54 3.17 -2.59
C LEU A 35 -3.11 4.50 -1.96
N ALA A 36 -3.23 4.65 -0.63
CA ALA A 36 -2.78 5.84 0.08
C ALA A 36 -1.27 6.10 -0.11
N LEU A 37 -0.45 5.04 -0.03
CA LEU A 37 0.99 5.13 -0.29
C LEU A 37 1.30 5.55 -1.72
N LEU A 38 0.62 4.97 -2.71
CA LEU A 38 0.82 5.32 -4.12
C LEU A 38 0.41 6.78 -4.40
N LEU A 39 -0.71 7.23 -3.84
CA LEU A 39 -1.14 8.63 -3.96
C LEU A 39 -0.15 9.58 -3.28
N ALA A 40 0.41 9.19 -2.13
CA ALA A 40 1.42 9.99 -1.46
C ALA A 40 2.73 10.05 -2.25
N GLY A 41 3.19 8.92 -2.81
CA GLY A 41 4.36 8.86 -3.69
C GLY A 41 4.18 9.66 -5.00
N ALA A 42 2.94 9.75 -5.50
CA ALA A 42 2.58 10.58 -6.65
C ALA A 42 2.40 12.07 -6.30
N GLY A 43 2.53 12.46 -5.02
CA GLY A 43 2.30 13.84 -4.56
C GLY A 43 0.84 14.29 -4.59
N ALA A 44 -0.10 13.37 -4.77
CA ALA A 44 -1.55 13.66 -4.78
C ALA A 44 -2.12 13.84 -3.37
N VAL A 45 -1.51 13.23 -2.35
CA VAL A 45 -1.85 13.41 -0.93
C VAL A 45 -0.59 13.51 -0.08
N SER A 46 -0.68 14.17 1.08
CA SER A 46 0.39 14.22 2.08
C SER A 46 0.30 13.06 3.07
N GLY A 47 1.39 12.78 3.79
CA GLY A 47 1.40 11.86 4.93
C GLY A 47 2.10 10.52 4.68
N GLY A 48 2.37 10.14 3.42
CA GLY A 48 3.21 8.97 3.13
C GLY A 48 2.77 7.71 3.89
N LEU A 49 3.71 7.09 4.60
CA LEU A 49 3.42 5.92 5.43
C LEU A 49 2.47 6.22 6.60
N ASP A 50 2.47 7.44 7.13
CA ASP A 50 1.57 7.84 8.23
C ASP A 50 0.10 7.86 7.79
N ALA A 51 -0.16 8.11 6.50
CA ALA A 51 -1.51 8.05 5.94
C ALA A 51 -2.00 6.60 5.73
N ALA A 52 -1.09 5.65 5.57
CA ALA A 52 -1.39 4.24 5.35
C ALA A 52 -1.40 3.44 6.65
N ILE A 53 -0.47 3.71 7.55
CA ILE A 53 -0.32 3.04 8.84
C ILE A 53 -0.21 4.14 9.91
N PRO A 54 -1.32 4.58 10.52
CA PRO A 54 -1.31 5.68 11.48
C PRO A 54 -0.59 5.36 12.80
N ASP A 55 -0.50 4.07 13.14
CA ASP A 55 0.16 3.62 14.37
C ASP A 55 1.68 3.49 14.18
N HIS A 56 2.45 4.18 15.02
CA HIS A 56 3.91 4.27 14.89
C HIS A 56 4.60 2.92 15.15
N GLU A 57 4.12 2.10 16.08
CA GLU A 57 4.70 0.79 16.36
C GLU A 57 4.50 -0.14 15.15
N ALA A 58 3.29 -0.18 14.60
CA ALA A 58 2.99 -0.90 13.37
C ALA A 58 3.82 -0.42 12.17
N GLN A 59 4.14 0.89 12.08
CA GLN A 59 5.05 1.38 11.04
C GLN A 59 6.47 0.81 11.17
N VAL A 60 6.99 0.74 12.40
CA VAL A 60 8.33 0.20 12.66
C VAL A 60 8.38 -1.29 12.32
N GLU A 61 7.38 -2.05 12.75
CA GLU A 61 7.22 -3.47 12.40
C GLU A 61 7.14 -3.67 10.88
N TRP A 62 6.31 -2.86 10.21
CA TRP A 62 6.17 -2.93 8.75
C TRP A 62 7.48 -2.62 8.03
N ARG A 63 8.23 -1.60 8.46
CA ARG A 63 9.56 -1.28 7.90
C ARG A 63 10.54 -2.44 8.10
N ALA A 64 10.53 -3.08 9.27
CA ALA A 64 11.38 -4.25 9.54
C ALA A 64 11.02 -5.45 8.66
N LEU A 65 9.71 -5.72 8.47
CA LEU A 65 9.22 -6.74 7.55
C LEU A 65 9.69 -6.47 6.11
N MET A 66 9.53 -5.24 5.62
CA MET A 66 9.94 -4.87 4.26
C MET A 66 11.46 -4.96 4.08
N ALA A 67 12.24 -4.52 5.06
CA ALA A 67 13.69 -4.67 5.03
C ALA A 67 14.09 -6.14 4.91
N ASN A 68 13.52 -7.03 5.74
CA ASN A 68 13.79 -8.47 5.67
C ASN A 68 13.42 -9.08 4.31
N ARG A 69 12.26 -8.69 3.76
CA ARG A 69 11.83 -9.16 2.43
C ARG A 69 12.77 -8.70 1.34
N LEU A 70 13.16 -7.42 1.32
CA LEU A 70 14.14 -6.89 0.36
C LEU A 70 15.49 -7.62 0.46
N PHE A 71 15.99 -7.83 1.68
CA PHE A 71 17.23 -8.59 1.88
C PHE A 71 17.12 -10.03 1.38
N SER A 72 15.98 -10.69 1.60
CA SER A 72 15.75 -12.05 1.09
C SER A 72 15.73 -12.12 -0.43
N LEU A 73 15.27 -11.08 -1.11
CA LEU A 73 15.24 -10.99 -2.57
C LEU A 73 16.64 -10.71 -3.16
N THR A 74 17.46 -9.92 -2.47
CA THR A 74 18.83 -9.60 -2.94
C THR A 74 19.85 -10.69 -2.68
N ASN A 75 19.55 -11.63 -1.77
CA ASN A 75 20.42 -12.75 -1.41
C ASN A 75 20.03 -14.06 -2.12
N LEU A 76 19.13 -13.99 -3.10
CA LEU A 76 18.81 -15.05 -4.06
C LEU A 76 19.66 -14.91 -5.32
#